data_AF-A0A9E2AC08-F1
#
_entry.id   AF-A0A9E2AC08-F1
#
_cell.length_a   1.000
_cell.length_b   1.000
_cell.length_c   1.000
_cell.angle_alpha   90.00
_cell.angle_beta   90.00
_cell.angle_gamma   90.00
#
_symmetry.space_group_name_H-M   'P 1'
#
loop_
_entity.id
_entity.type
_entity.pdbx_description
1 polymer ?
#
loop_
_entity_poly.entity_id
_entity_poly.type
_entity_poly.pdbx_seq_one_letter_code
_entity_poly.pdbx_strand_id
1 'polypeptide(L)'
;MTDKKRGIHELYQSDPLAADEKLWGRQSDPISRRGFLTKSSLLAMSAAVGASIPFSHLMPAGLIPAALAQSDEPFEIPGKEGLVILNDRPVNAETPAHLLDDRITPAKHLFVRNNGTPPVTANIDVDAWELAFGGESIAREVSLTIADLKQQFKHYTYQLQLECGGNGRSEFVPPASGNQWSIGAVGCPQWTGV
;
A
#
# COMPACT_ATOMS: atom_id res chain seq x y z
N MET A 1 -33.53 -0.68 -1.45
CA MET A 1 -32.29 -1.42 -1.81
C MET A 1 -31.39 -0.43 -2.52
N THR A 2 -30.47 0.19 -1.78
CA THR A 2 -29.51 1.15 -2.32
C THR A 2 -28.49 0.40 -3.17
N ASP A 3 -28.44 0.74 -4.45
CA ASP A 3 -27.50 0.22 -5.43
C ASP A 3 -26.07 0.57 -4.96
N LYS A 4 -25.38 -0.39 -4.32
CA LYS A 4 -24.00 -0.21 -3.87
C LYS A 4 -23.10 -0.21 -5.10
N LYS A 5 -22.87 0.97 -5.67
CA LYS A 5 -21.86 1.20 -6.70
C LYS A 5 -20.48 0.91 -6.09
N ARG A 6 -19.98 -0.32 -6.28
CA ARG A 6 -18.61 -0.72 -5.91
C ARG A 6 -17.66 -0.26 -7.00
N GLY A 7 -16.55 0.38 -6.63
CA GLY A 7 -15.54 0.85 -7.59
C GLY A 7 -14.78 -0.32 -8.24
N ILE A 8 -14.24 -0.12 -9.44
CA ILE A 8 -13.45 -1.14 -10.16
C ILE A 8 -12.28 -1.64 -9.30
N HIS A 9 -11.63 -0.74 -8.57
CA HIS A 9 -10.54 -1.07 -7.64
C HIS A 9 -10.95 -2.00 -6.53
N GLU A 10 -12.11 -1.74 -5.91
CA GLU A 10 -12.65 -2.54 -4.82
C GLU A 10 -13.02 -3.96 -5.31
N LEU A 11 -13.52 -4.09 -6.54
CA LEU A 11 -13.81 -5.37 -7.16
C LEU A 11 -12.53 -6.18 -7.35
N TYR A 12 -11.51 -5.60 -7.99
CA TYR A 12 -10.21 -6.27 -8.21
C TYR A 12 -9.43 -6.52 -6.92
N GLN A 13 -9.66 -5.74 -5.85
CA GLN A 13 -9.07 -6.01 -4.55
C GLN A 13 -9.71 -7.22 -3.86
N SER A 14 -11.02 -7.41 -4.03
CA SER A 14 -11.74 -8.53 -3.40
C SER A 14 -11.50 -9.86 -4.09
N ASP A 15 -11.64 -9.91 -5.42
CA ASP A 15 -11.43 -11.11 -6.22
C ASP A 15 -11.08 -10.69 -7.67
N PRO A 16 -9.79 -10.69 -8.02
CA PRO A 16 -9.35 -10.27 -9.35
C PRO A 16 -9.95 -11.09 -10.50
N LEU A 17 -10.16 -12.39 -10.29
CA LEU A 17 -10.67 -13.29 -11.35
C LEU A 17 -12.16 -13.12 -11.53
N ALA A 18 -12.92 -13.02 -10.43
CA ALA A 18 -14.35 -12.71 -10.51
C ALA A 18 -14.59 -11.28 -11.02
N ALA A 19 -13.70 -10.32 -10.71
CA ALA A 19 -13.76 -8.97 -11.26
C ALA A 19 -13.58 -8.96 -12.78
N ASP A 20 -12.62 -9.73 -13.29
CA ASP A 20 -12.38 -9.92 -14.72
C ASP A 20 -13.60 -10.48 -15.46
N GLU A 21 -14.20 -11.52 -14.89
CA GLU A 21 -15.42 -12.13 -15.42
C GLU A 21 -16.59 -11.14 -15.38
N LYS A 22 -16.78 -10.46 -14.25
CA LYS A 22 -17.92 -9.56 -14.04
C LYS A 22 -17.86 -8.31 -14.91
N LEU A 23 -16.68 -7.74 -15.11
CA LEU A 23 -16.50 -6.46 -15.81
C LEU A 23 -16.26 -6.65 -17.30
N TRP A 24 -15.55 -7.71 -17.69
CA TRP A 24 -15.11 -7.91 -19.07
C TRP A 24 -15.64 -9.19 -19.69
N GLY A 25 -16.28 -10.08 -18.91
CA GLY A 25 -16.60 -11.44 -19.36
C GLY A 25 -15.34 -12.29 -19.57
N ARG A 26 -14.20 -11.90 -18.98
CA ARG A 26 -12.93 -12.62 -19.14
C ARG A 26 -12.85 -13.76 -18.13
N GLN A 27 -13.04 -14.99 -18.61
CA GLN A 27 -12.78 -16.20 -17.83
C GLN A 27 -11.42 -16.78 -18.23
N SER A 28 -10.53 -16.96 -17.26
CA SER A 28 -9.23 -17.63 -17.45
C SER A 28 -9.24 -19.02 -16.83
N ASP A 29 -9.54 -20.01 -17.64
CA ASP A 29 -9.20 -21.39 -17.35
C ASP A 29 -7.96 -21.75 -18.19
N PRO A 30 -6.81 -22.06 -17.58
CA PRO A 30 -5.59 -22.40 -18.32
C PRO A 30 -5.72 -23.71 -19.13
N ILE A 31 -6.81 -24.47 -18.99
CA ILE A 31 -6.96 -25.83 -19.54
C ILE A 31 -8.14 -25.96 -20.51
N SER A 32 -9.19 -25.12 -20.47
CA SER A 32 -10.39 -25.32 -21.29
C SER A 32 -10.56 -24.37 -22.49
N ARG A 33 -11.13 -24.91 -23.58
CA ARG A 33 -11.45 -24.20 -24.84
C ARG A 33 -12.46 -23.04 -24.67
N ARG A 34 -13.14 -22.94 -23.52
CA ARG A 34 -14.00 -21.78 -23.19
C ARG A 34 -13.20 -20.52 -22.84
N GLY A 35 -11.94 -20.65 -22.42
CA GLY A 35 -11.01 -19.52 -22.26
C GLY A 35 -10.62 -18.81 -23.57
N PHE A 36 -11.03 -19.34 -24.72
CA PHE A 36 -10.70 -18.81 -26.06
C PHE A 36 -11.72 -17.78 -26.60
N LEU A 37 -12.85 -17.55 -25.94
CA LEU A 37 -13.78 -16.45 -26.29
C LEU A 37 -13.28 -15.07 -25.80
N THR A 38 -11.99 -14.97 -25.49
CA THR A 38 -11.24 -13.83 -24.90
C THR A 38 -11.01 -12.65 -25.84
N LYS A 39 -11.29 -12.76 -27.15
CA LYS A 39 -11.07 -11.64 -28.07
C LYS A 39 -12.05 -10.48 -27.86
N SER A 40 -13.32 -10.79 -27.56
CA SER A 40 -14.34 -9.76 -27.31
C SER A 40 -14.14 -9.04 -25.97
N SER A 41 -13.67 -9.74 -24.93
CA SER A 41 -13.39 -9.13 -23.62
C SER A 41 -12.20 -8.17 -23.66
N LEU A 42 -11.13 -8.53 -24.37
CA LEU A 42 -9.98 -7.64 -24.56
C LEU A 42 -10.28 -6.46 -25.49
N LEU A 43 -11.17 -6.64 -26.47
CA LEU A 43 -11.70 -5.54 -27.29
C LEU A 43 -12.55 -4.58 -26.45
N ALA A 44 -13.43 -5.10 -25.58
CA ALA A 44 -14.21 -4.28 -24.65
C ALA A 44 -13.30 -3.49 -23.70
N MET A 45 -12.24 -4.12 -23.18
CA MET A 45 -11.25 -3.47 -22.34
C MET A 45 -10.44 -2.40 -23.11
N SER A 46 -10.02 -2.68 -24.34
CA SER A 46 -9.32 -1.69 -25.17
C SER A 46 -10.23 -0.50 -25.54
N ALA A 47 -11.50 -0.76 -25.79
CA ALA A 47 -12.51 0.28 -26.03
C ALA A 47 -12.74 1.13 -24.78
N ALA A 48 -12.79 0.50 -23.59
CA ALA A 48 -12.92 1.21 -22.32
C ALA A 48 -11.69 2.06 -21.98
N VAL A 49 -10.48 1.58 -22.29
CA VAL A 49 -9.23 2.35 -22.16
C VAL A 49 -9.16 3.48 -23.19
N GLY A 50 -9.86 3.36 -24.33
CA GLY A 50 -9.72 4.29 -25.45
C GLY A 50 -8.39 4.15 -26.21
N ALA A 51 -7.65 3.05 -26.00
CA ALA A 51 -6.39 2.79 -26.66
C ALA A 51 -6.19 1.28 -26.93
N SER A 52 -5.39 0.96 -27.94
CA SER A 52 -4.96 -0.42 -28.20
C SER A 52 -4.05 -0.90 -27.06
N ILE A 53 -4.31 -2.10 -26.54
CA ILE A 53 -3.43 -2.79 -25.58
C ILE A 53 -2.50 -3.72 -26.37
N PRO A 54 -1.19 -3.40 -26.53
CA PRO A 54 -0.26 -4.26 -27.23
C PRO A 54 -0.15 -5.62 -26.52
N PHE A 55 -0.06 -6.70 -27.30
CA PHE A 55 0.00 -8.07 -26.78
C PHE A 55 -1.14 -8.44 -25.82
N SER A 56 -2.33 -7.84 -25.95
CA SER A 56 -3.49 -8.11 -25.10
C SER A 56 -3.85 -9.60 -24.98
N HIS A 57 -3.60 -10.39 -26.03
CA HIS A 57 -3.77 -11.84 -26.04
C HIS A 57 -2.88 -12.60 -25.04
N LEU A 58 -1.81 -12.00 -24.54
CA LEU A 58 -0.91 -12.53 -23.51
C LEU A 58 -1.20 -11.98 -22.12
N MET A 59 -2.18 -11.07 -21.99
CA MET A 59 -2.46 -10.40 -20.72
C MET A 59 -3.01 -11.42 -19.69
N PRO A 60 -2.32 -11.61 -18.55
CA PRO A 60 -2.83 -12.47 -17.48
C PRO A 60 -4.19 -12.00 -16.96
N ALA A 61 -4.98 -12.96 -16.48
CA ALA A 61 -6.20 -12.63 -15.76
C ALA A 61 -5.92 -12.05 -14.38
N GLY A 62 -6.90 -11.33 -13.85
CA GLY A 62 -6.81 -10.57 -12.60
C GLY A 62 -6.04 -9.25 -12.71
N LEU A 63 -5.64 -8.86 -13.92
CA LEU A 63 -4.97 -7.58 -14.16
C LEU A 63 -5.90 -6.58 -14.83
N ILE A 64 -5.85 -5.32 -14.38
CA ILE A 64 -6.47 -4.17 -15.03
C ILE A 64 -5.43 -3.30 -15.72
N PRO A 65 -5.74 -2.70 -16.88
CA PRO A 65 -4.89 -1.68 -17.49
C PRO A 65 -4.70 -0.49 -16.54
N ALA A 66 -3.49 0.03 -16.44
CA ALA A 66 -3.18 1.17 -15.58
C ALA A 66 -4.08 2.40 -15.85
N ALA A 67 -4.50 2.59 -17.11
CA ALA A 67 -5.42 3.68 -17.50
C ALA A 67 -6.85 3.53 -16.94
N LEU A 68 -7.31 2.30 -16.68
CA LEU A 68 -8.57 2.02 -15.96
C LEU A 68 -8.36 1.85 -14.46
N ALA A 69 -7.09 1.69 -14.05
CA ALA A 69 -6.64 1.76 -12.66
C ALA A 69 -6.30 3.20 -12.23
N GLN A 70 -6.34 4.17 -13.14
CA GLN A 70 -6.37 5.57 -12.80
C GLN A 70 -7.81 5.88 -12.43
N SER A 71 -8.13 5.77 -11.15
CA SER A 71 -9.31 6.46 -10.64
C SER A 71 -9.11 7.96 -10.81
N ASP A 72 -10.17 8.67 -11.21
CA ASP A 72 -10.21 10.14 -11.14
C ASP A 72 -10.15 10.63 -9.67
N GLU A 73 -10.44 9.72 -8.74
CA GLU A 73 -10.18 9.92 -7.30
C GLU A 73 -8.69 9.73 -7.04
N PRO A 74 -7.97 10.75 -6.52
CA PRO A 74 -6.59 10.58 -6.09
C PRO A 74 -6.50 9.43 -5.09
N PHE A 75 -5.50 8.55 -5.25
CA PHE A 75 -5.22 7.55 -4.22
C PHE A 75 -4.81 8.31 -2.95
N GLU A 76 -5.69 8.38 -1.96
CA GLU A 76 -5.44 9.05 -0.70
C GLU A 76 -5.05 8.04 0.38
N ILE A 77 -4.04 8.40 1.18
CA ILE A 77 -3.69 7.65 2.39
C ILE A 77 -4.42 8.34 3.55
N PRO A 78 -5.36 7.67 4.24
CA PRO A 78 -6.12 8.29 5.32
C PRO A 78 -5.22 8.97 6.35
N GLY A 79 -5.49 10.24 6.64
CA GLY A 79 -4.71 11.05 7.59
C GLY A 79 -3.38 11.59 7.06
N LYS A 80 -3.08 11.44 5.76
CA LYS A 80 -1.93 12.06 5.09
C LYS A 80 -2.37 13.16 4.14
N GLU A 81 -1.53 14.20 4.02
CA GLU A 81 -1.80 15.37 3.18
C GLU A 81 -0.60 15.64 2.27
N GLY A 82 -0.83 15.76 0.97
CA GLY A 82 0.19 16.24 0.01
C GLY A 82 1.37 15.30 -0.27
N LEU A 83 1.32 14.03 0.14
CA LEU A 83 2.39 13.07 -0.15
C LEU A 83 2.43 12.65 -1.62
N VAL A 84 3.63 12.37 -2.14
CA VAL A 84 3.85 11.81 -3.48
C VAL A 84 3.81 10.28 -3.38
N ILE A 85 2.82 9.65 -3.99
CA ILE A 85 2.71 8.18 -3.98
C ILE A 85 3.66 7.58 -5.02
N LEU A 86 4.56 6.71 -4.57
CA LEU A 86 5.49 5.97 -5.42
C LEU A 86 4.96 4.57 -5.76
N ASN A 87 4.20 3.97 -4.84
CA ASN A 87 3.57 2.67 -5.02
C ASN A 87 2.32 2.59 -4.13
N ASP A 88 1.26 1.93 -4.60
CA ASP A 88 0.03 1.69 -3.84
C ASP A 88 -0.03 0.26 -3.25
N ARG A 89 0.81 -0.67 -3.73
CA ARG A 89 0.82 -2.07 -3.30
C ARG A 89 2.24 -2.67 -3.26
N PRO A 90 2.90 -2.74 -2.08
CA PRO A 90 2.51 -2.10 -0.83
C PRO A 90 2.64 -0.57 -0.89
N VAL A 91 1.85 0.14 -0.07
CA VAL A 91 1.84 1.62 -0.05
C VAL A 91 3.22 2.17 0.30
N ASN A 92 3.75 3.02 -0.57
CA ASN A 92 4.95 3.81 -0.34
C ASN A 92 4.70 5.23 -0.86
N ALA A 93 4.86 6.22 0.02
CA ALA A 93 4.62 7.61 -0.31
C ALA A 93 5.68 8.50 0.35
N GLU A 94 6.15 9.48 -0.41
CA GLU A 94 7.24 10.38 -0.10
C GLU A 94 6.71 11.75 0.30
N THR A 95 7.40 12.42 1.21
CA THR A 95 7.09 13.80 1.60
C THR A 95 7.73 14.78 0.62
N PRO A 96 6.98 15.64 -0.10
CA PRO A 96 7.58 16.74 -0.83
C PRO A 96 8.51 17.57 0.04
N ALA A 97 9.65 18.00 -0.51
CA ALA A 97 10.67 18.74 0.24
C ALA A 97 10.13 19.98 0.97
N HIS A 98 9.18 20.69 0.37
CA HIS A 98 8.57 21.89 0.98
C HIS A 98 7.65 21.58 2.17
N LEU A 99 7.24 20.33 2.37
CA LEU A 99 6.45 19.89 3.53
C LEU A 99 7.34 19.36 4.69
N LEU A 100 8.67 19.39 4.53
CA LEU A 100 9.65 18.97 5.54
C LEU A 100 10.22 20.12 6.38
N ASP A 101 9.71 21.35 6.22
CA ASP A 101 10.23 22.54 6.90
C ASP A 101 9.93 22.56 8.42
N ASP A 102 8.87 21.88 8.84
CA ASP A 102 8.46 21.83 10.24
C ASP A 102 9.55 21.21 11.13
N ARG A 103 9.91 21.91 12.21
CA ARG A 103 10.90 21.43 13.19
C ARG A 103 10.58 20.02 13.69
N ILE A 104 9.31 19.72 13.93
CA ILE A 104 8.80 18.39 14.24
C ILE A 104 7.90 18.01 13.09
N THR A 105 8.31 17.03 12.28
CA THR A 105 7.53 16.60 11.11
C THR A 105 6.14 16.12 11.54
N PRO A 106 5.04 16.75 11.09
CA PRO A 106 3.69 16.34 11.47
C PRO A 106 3.38 14.92 10.98
N ALA A 107 2.58 14.18 11.74
CA ALA A 107 2.17 12.82 11.37
C ALA A 107 1.54 12.75 9.96
N LYS A 108 0.81 13.80 9.55
CA LYS A 108 0.21 13.92 8.23
C LYS A 108 1.20 14.10 7.07
N HIS A 109 2.41 14.57 7.36
CA HIS A 109 3.49 14.74 6.38
C HIS A 109 4.58 13.68 6.50
N LEU A 110 4.60 12.84 7.55
CA LEU A 110 5.60 11.77 7.64
C LEU A 110 5.45 10.79 6.47
N PHE A 111 6.54 10.46 5.78
CA PHE A 111 6.55 9.48 4.69
C PHE A 111 5.97 8.12 5.12
N VAL A 112 5.52 7.33 4.14
CA VAL A 112 4.99 5.97 4.35
C VAL A 112 5.85 4.99 3.59
N ARG A 113 6.34 3.94 4.27
CA ARG A 113 7.08 2.85 3.63
C ARG A 113 6.58 1.51 4.15
N ASN A 114 5.87 0.77 3.31
CA ASN A 114 5.44 -0.60 3.61
C ASN A 114 6.18 -1.61 2.73
N ASN A 115 6.68 -2.69 3.34
CA ASN A 115 7.28 -3.83 2.62
C ASN A 115 6.24 -4.83 2.12
N GLY A 116 5.12 -4.94 2.83
CA GLY A 116 4.00 -5.81 2.51
C GLY A 116 2.69 -5.12 2.83
N THR A 117 1.60 -5.86 2.75
CA THR A 117 0.27 -5.35 3.09
C THR A 117 0.16 -5.21 4.62
N PRO A 118 -0.21 -4.03 5.14
CA PRO A 118 -0.50 -3.87 6.57
C PRO A 118 -1.64 -4.80 7.02
N PRO A 119 -1.68 -5.21 8.30
CA PRO A 119 -2.78 -6.01 8.82
C PRO A 119 -4.11 -5.24 8.74
N VAL A 120 -5.21 -5.98 8.54
CA VAL A 120 -6.56 -5.41 8.54
C VAL A 120 -6.93 -4.97 9.95
N THR A 121 -7.26 -3.70 10.14
CA THR A 121 -7.46 -3.10 11.48
C THR A 121 -8.87 -3.26 12.04
N ALA A 122 -9.88 -3.58 11.21
CA ALA A 122 -11.29 -3.59 11.61
C ALA A 122 -11.63 -4.53 12.77
N ASN A 123 -10.79 -5.55 13.03
CA ASN A 123 -11.02 -6.57 14.05
C ASN A 123 -9.87 -6.65 15.08
N ILE A 124 -9.05 -5.60 15.21
CA ILE A 124 -8.00 -5.56 16.23
C ILE A 124 -8.61 -5.05 17.53
N ASP A 125 -8.66 -5.91 18.54
CA ASP A 125 -8.90 -5.52 19.92
C ASP A 125 -7.59 -4.98 20.52
N VAL A 126 -7.55 -3.67 20.76
CA VAL A 126 -6.36 -2.97 21.27
C VAL A 126 -6.06 -3.34 22.72
N ASP A 127 -7.10 -3.62 23.52
CA ASP A 127 -6.95 -3.92 24.95
C ASP A 127 -6.47 -5.35 25.17
N ALA A 128 -6.81 -6.26 24.25
CA ALA A 128 -6.33 -7.64 24.24
C ALA A 128 -5.04 -7.84 23.42
N TRP A 129 -4.47 -6.79 22.82
CA TRP A 129 -3.26 -6.93 22.01
C TRP A 129 -2.03 -7.12 22.89
N GLU A 130 -1.26 -8.17 22.60
CA GLU A 130 -0.07 -8.55 23.37
C GLU A 130 1.22 -8.44 22.54
N LEU A 131 2.28 -7.96 23.20
CA LEU A 131 3.65 -8.01 22.73
C LEU A 131 4.41 -9.11 23.47
N ALA A 132 4.81 -10.14 22.73
CA ALA A 132 5.62 -11.24 23.25
C ALA A 132 7.12 -10.96 23.08
N PHE A 133 7.87 -11.14 24.17
CA PHE A 133 9.32 -11.07 24.23
C PHE A 133 9.86 -12.48 24.52
N GLY A 134 10.68 -12.99 23.61
CA GLY A 134 11.25 -14.34 23.67
C GLY A 134 12.62 -14.44 23.00
N GLY A 135 13.17 -15.66 22.94
CA GLY A 135 14.43 -15.95 22.25
C GLY A 135 15.64 -16.13 23.17
N GLU A 136 16.79 -16.46 22.59
CA GLU A 136 17.96 -16.98 23.33
C GLU A 136 18.58 -15.99 24.32
N SER A 137 18.37 -14.68 24.13
CA SER A 137 18.95 -13.64 24.98
C SER A 137 18.08 -13.24 26.18
N ILE A 138 16.88 -13.80 26.34
CA ILE A 138 15.99 -13.48 27.47
C ILE A 138 16.08 -14.55 28.57
N ALA A 139 16.13 -14.11 29.83
CA ALA A 139 16.13 -15.02 30.97
C ALA A 139 14.76 -15.70 31.19
N ARG A 140 13.67 -14.99 30.86
CA ARG A 140 12.30 -15.47 30.97
C ARG A 140 11.45 -14.79 29.91
N GLU A 141 10.76 -15.59 29.11
CA GLU A 141 9.78 -15.09 28.16
C GLU A 141 8.63 -14.36 28.86
N VAL A 142 8.16 -13.28 28.26
CA VAL A 142 7.08 -12.46 28.83
C VAL A 142 6.19 -11.96 27.70
N SER A 143 4.87 -11.95 27.94
CA SER A 143 3.88 -11.30 27.10
C SER A 143 3.30 -10.12 27.88
N LEU A 144 3.21 -8.95 27.25
CA LEU A 144 2.71 -7.72 27.86
C LEU A 144 1.62 -7.11 26.99
N THR A 145 0.53 -6.69 27.60
CA THR A 145 -0.48 -5.88 26.90
C THR A 145 0.01 -4.45 26.69
N ILE A 146 -0.66 -3.70 25.82
CA ILE A 146 -0.40 -2.25 25.68
C ILE A 146 -0.65 -1.51 27.02
N ALA A 147 -1.62 -1.97 27.82
CA ALA A 147 -1.89 -1.42 29.15
C ALA A 147 -0.73 -1.68 30.11
N ASP A 148 -0.15 -2.89 30.11
CA ASP A 148 1.01 -3.23 30.92
C ASP A 148 2.22 -2.35 30.58
N LEU A 149 2.51 -2.18 29.28
CA LEU A 149 3.58 -1.30 28.82
C LEU A 149 3.39 0.12 29.37
N LYS A 150 2.18 0.68 29.25
CA LYS A 150 1.87 2.04 29.71
C LYS A 150 1.95 2.21 31.23
N GLN A 151 1.61 1.19 32.02
CA GLN A 151 1.53 1.30 33.48
C GLN A 151 2.84 0.94 34.19
N GLN A 152 3.56 -0.05 33.69
CA GLN A 152 4.68 -0.66 34.41
C GLN A 152 6.03 0.02 34.13
N PHE A 153 6.15 0.73 33.01
CA PHE A 153 7.41 1.29 32.55
C PHE A 153 7.38 2.81 32.50
N LYS A 154 8.56 3.42 32.69
CA LYS A 154 8.74 4.86 32.58
C LYS A 154 8.59 5.29 31.13
N HIS A 155 7.79 6.33 30.89
CA HIS A 155 7.63 6.87 29.54
C HIS A 155 8.80 7.76 29.17
N TYR A 156 9.27 7.61 27.93
CA TYR A 156 10.26 8.47 27.32
C TYR A 156 9.66 9.16 26.11
N THR A 157 10.09 10.40 25.89
CA THR A 157 9.70 11.17 24.72
C THR A 157 10.95 11.68 24.03
N TYR A 158 11.13 11.28 22.78
CA TYR A 158 12.27 11.66 21.96
C TYR A 158 11.83 12.16 20.61
N GLN A 159 12.49 13.20 20.13
CA GLN A 159 12.42 13.60 18.73
C GLN A 159 13.49 12.83 17.97
N LEU A 160 13.08 11.96 17.05
CA LEU A 160 13.98 11.05 16.35
C LEU A 160 13.79 11.18 14.85
N GLN A 161 14.90 11.32 14.13
CA GLN A 161 14.90 11.23 12.67
C GLN A 161 14.71 9.77 12.27
N LEU A 162 13.70 9.53 11.46
CA LEU A 162 13.48 8.27 10.77
C LEU A 162 13.74 8.50 9.28
N GLU A 163 14.62 7.70 8.70
CA GLU A 163 15.00 7.78 7.30
C GLU A 163 14.96 6.40 6.66
N CYS A 164 14.36 6.31 5.48
CA CYS A 164 14.42 5.10 4.68
C CYS A 164 15.85 4.91 4.17
N GLY A 165 16.43 3.71 4.31
CA GLY A 165 17.74 3.41 3.71
C GLY A 165 17.79 3.52 2.18
N GLY A 166 16.65 3.77 1.52
CA GLY A 166 16.56 4.10 0.10
C GLY A 166 16.33 5.58 -0.20
N ASN A 167 16.36 6.49 0.78
CA ASN A 167 16.23 7.92 0.53
C ASN A 167 17.33 8.39 -0.44
N GLY A 168 17.00 9.22 -1.42
CA GLY A 168 17.89 9.66 -2.49
C GLY A 168 18.15 8.63 -3.60
N ARG A 169 17.41 7.52 -3.66
CA ARG A 169 17.66 6.46 -4.65
C ARG A 169 17.58 6.96 -6.10
N SER A 170 16.70 7.93 -6.40
CA SER A 170 16.55 8.50 -7.75
C SER A 170 17.83 9.17 -8.27
N GLU A 171 18.74 9.56 -7.38
CA GLU A 171 19.95 10.30 -7.72
C GLU A 171 21.11 9.41 -8.20
N PHE A 172 20.98 8.08 -8.12
CA PHE A 172 22.02 7.16 -8.60
C PHE A 172 22.02 7.03 -10.13
N VAL A 173 23.24 6.98 -10.71
CA VAL A 173 23.46 6.70 -12.14
C VAL A 173 24.43 5.52 -12.30
N PRO A 174 23.99 4.37 -12.85
CA PRO A 174 22.63 4.06 -13.31
C PRO A 174 21.63 3.90 -12.14
N PRO A 175 20.31 4.02 -12.40
CA PRO A 175 19.29 3.89 -11.36
C PRO A 175 19.38 2.53 -10.65
N ALA A 176 19.37 2.56 -9.31
CA ALA A 176 19.29 1.35 -8.49
C ALA A 176 17.84 0.84 -8.42
N SER A 177 17.66 -0.48 -8.30
CA SER A 177 16.33 -1.10 -8.23
C SER A 177 15.56 -0.73 -6.97
N GLY A 178 14.22 -0.71 -7.02
CA GLY A 178 13.33 -0.42 -5.88
C GLY A 178 12.58 0.91 -6.04
N ASN A 179 11.94 1.37 -4.95
CA ASN A 179 11.22 2.65 -4.95
C ASN A 179 12.18 3.80 -5.26
N GLN A 180 11.86 4.57 -6.29
CA GLN A 180 12.66 5.70 -6.75
C GLN A 180 12.38 6.93 -5.88
N TRP A 181 12.79 6.86 -4.63
CA TRP A 181 12.71 7.98 -3.68
C TRP A 181 13.58 9.14 -4.17
N SER A 182 13.03 10.35 -4.12
CA SER A 182 13.84 11.58 -4.14
C SER A 182 14.39 11.84 -2.73
N ILE A 183 14.22 13.02 -2.15
CA ILE A 183 14.83 13.40 -0.86
C ILE A 183 13.87 13.34 0.34
N GLY A 184 12.63 12.89 0.12
CA GLY A 184 11.52 13.00 1.06
C GLY A 184 11.18 11.74 1.85
N ALA A 185 11.99 10.68 1.75
CA ALA A 185 11.82 9.45 2.52
C ALA A 185 12.46 9.57 3.91
N VAL A 186 12.25 10.71 4.56
CA VAL A 186 12.81 11.11 5.85
C VAL A 186 11.81 11.98 6.60
N GLY A 187 11.88 11.97 7.94
CA GLY A 187 11.16 12.90 8.80
C GLY A 187 11.68 12.83 10.23
N CYS A 188 11.41 13.85 11.04
CA CYS A 188 11.86 13.96 12.43
C CYS A 188 10.68 14.22 13.39
N PRO A 189 9.73 13.29 13.51
CA PRO A 189 8.60 13.40 14.43
C PRO A 189 9.03 13.17 15.89
N GLN A 190 8.11 13.44 16.81
CA GLN A 190 8.27 13.14 18.23
C GLN A 190 7.56 11.83 18.56
N TRP A 191 8.26 10.93 19.25
CA TRP A 191 7.77 9.62 19.66
C TRP A 191 7.68 9.56 21.18
N THR A 192 6.58 8.99 21.69
CA THR A 192 6.42 8.67 23.11
C THR A 192 6.18 7.17 23.24
N GLY A 193 6.91 6.54 24.14
CA GLY A 193 6.85 5.10 24.39
C GLY A 193 7.52 4.75 25.71
N VAL A 194 7.81 3.46 25.90
CA VAL A 194 8.49 2.92 27.08
C VAL A 194 9.81 2.25 26.72
#